data_AF-A0A662STW8-F1
#
_entry.id   AF-A0A662STW8-F1
#
_cell.length_a   1.000
_cell.length_b   1.000
_cell.length_c   1.000
_cell.angle_alpha   90.00
_cell.angle_beta   90.00
_cell.angle_gamma   90.00
#
_symmetry.space_group_name_H-M   'P 1'
#
loop_
_entity.id
_entity.type
_entity.pdbx_description
1 polymer ?
#
loop_
_entity_poly.entity_id
_entity_poly.type
_entity_poly.pdbx_seq_one_letter_code
_entity_poly.pdbx_strand_id
1 'polypeptide(L)'
;MSLARSATGRVKLVAQGGEAEAEALFDTGATKSFISLKLAEKLGYTAYDQPKAVLLAVRDKRAEIIGELVARVIVLGYELPLSHVFGVVKALSHDVIIGSGHNRAI
;
A
#
# COMPACT_ATOMS: atom_id res chain seq x y z
N MET A 1 20.76 9.70 -14.75
CA MET A 1 20.41 8.59 -13.84
C MET A 1 19.63 9.18 -12.67
N SER A 2 18.33 8.86 -12.55
CA SER A 2 17.54 9.26 -11.38
C SER A 2 17.73 8.19 -10.30
N LEU A 3 18.29 8.56 -9.16
CA LEU A 3 18.28 7.71 -7.97
C LEU A 3 16.84 7.71 -7.45
N ALA A 4 16.17 6.55 -7.48
CA ALA A 4 14.92 6.37 -6.76
C ALA A 4 15.21 6.63 -5.27
N ARG A 5 14.79 7.79 -4.76
CA ARG A 5 14.82 8.08 -3.34
C ARG A 5 13.63 7.35 -2.71
N SER A 6 13.92 6.39 -1.85
CA SER A 6 12.96 5.87 -0.90
C SER A 6 13.17 6.56 0.45
N ALA A 7 12.08 6.81 1.17
CA ALA A 7 12.09 7.32 2.52
C ALA A 7 11.14 6.49 3.37
N THR A 8 11.45 6.28 4.64
CA THR A 8 10.49 5.70 5.59
C THR A 8 9.87 6.80 6.45
N GLY A 9 8.63 6.60 6.88
CA GLY A 9 7.95 7.54 7.77
C GLY A 9 6.70 6.93 8.38
N ARG A 10 6.28 7.47 9.53
CA ARG A 10 5.01 7.06 10.16
C ARG A 10 3.82 7.65 9.42
N VAL A 11 2.81 6.83 9.24
CA VAL A 11 1.51 7.23 8.69
C VAL A 11 0.40 6.72 9.57
N LYS A 12 -0.72 7.44 9.58
CA LYS A 12 -2.00 6.93 10.09
C LYS A 12 -2.90 6.58 8.92
N LEU A 13 -3.40 5.35 8.92
CA LEU A 13 -4.40 4.86 7.97
C LEU A 13 -5.77 4.89 8.61
N VAL A 14 -6.77 5.37 7.88
CA VAL A 14 -8.17 5.34 8.30
C VAL A 14 -9.00 4.68 7.22
N ALA A 15 -9.62 3.55 7.57
CA ALA A 15 -10.43 2.73 6.69
C ALA A 15 -11.80 2.43 7.34
N GLN A 16 -12.65 1.67 6.65
CA GLN A 16 -13.97 1.30 7.17
C GLN A 16 -13.89 0.50 8.48
N GLY A 17 -12.91 -0.39 8.63
CA GLY A 17 -12.73 -1.20 9.83
C GLY A 17 -12.08 -0.48 11.01
N GLY A 18 -11.62 0.76 10.82
CA GLY A 18 -11.03 1.57 11.89
C GLY A 18 -9.75 2.28 11.44
N GLU A 19 -8.85 2.49 12.39
CA GLU A 19 -7.60 3.21 12.19
C GLU A 19 -6.39 2.46 12.72
N ALA A 20 -5.24 2.69 12.10
CA ALA A 20 -3.98 2.12 12.54
C ALA A 20 -2.81 3.05 12.18
N GLU A 21 -1.80 3.06 13.05
CA GLU A 21 -0.49 3.65 12.74
C GLU A 21 0.45 2.58 12.19
N ALA A 22 1.26 2.96 11.21
CA ALA A 22 2.23 2.07 10.59
C ALA A 22 3.47 2.83 10.10
N GLU A 23 4.58 2.11 9.95
CA GLU A 23 5.73 2.60 9.19
C GLU A 23 5.48 2.34 7.69
N ALA A 24 5.56 3.40 6.90
CA ALA A 24 5.41 3.35 5.46
C ALA A 24 6.75 3.59 4.76
N LEU A 25 6.99 2.84 3.69
CA LEU A 25 8.00 3.13 2.68
C LEU A 25 7.38 4.01 1.59
N PHE A 26 7.85 5.23 1.44
CA PHE A 26 7.53 6.10 0.31
C PHE A 26 8.46 5.73 -0.84
N ASP A 27 7.91 5.08 -1.87
CA ASP A 27 8.67 4.54 -2.99
C ASP A 27 8.24 5.19 -4.31
N THR A 28 9.06 6.10 -4.81
CA THR A 28 8.80 6.81 -6.07
C THR A 28 8.86 5.90 -7.29
N GLY A 29 9.51 4.73 -7.18
CA GLY A 29 9.55 3.70 -8.23
C GLY A 29 8.30 2.81 -8.27
N ALA A 30 7.49 2.79 -7.20
CA ALA A 30 6.23 2.06 -7.17
C ALA A 30 5.10 2.93 -7.74
N THR A 31 4.39 2.42 -8.75
CA THR A 31 3.22 3.10 -9.34
C THR A 31 1.91 2.79 -8.61
N LYS A 32 1.96 1.90 -7.62
CA LYS A 32 0.82 1.47 -6.80
C LYS A 32 1.25 1.39 -5.34
N SER A 33 0.26 1.51 -4.45
CA SER A 33 0.46 1.36 -3.02
C SER A 33 0.07 -0.05 -2.56
N PHE A 34 0.76 -0.54 -1.54
CA PHE A 34 0.58 -1.88 -1.01
C PHE A 34 0.49 -1.86 0.51
N ILE A 35 -0.22 -2.83 1.08
CA ILE A 35 -0.34 -3.00 2.52
C ILE A 35 -0.15 -4.46 2.89
N SER A 36 0.47 -4.71 4.04
CA SER A 36 0.64 -6.06 4.56
C SER A 36 -0.70 -6.69 4.92
N LEU A 37 -0.84 -8.01 4.75
CA LEU A 37 -2.05 -8.74 5.14
C LEU A 37 -2.41 -8.49 6.61
N LYS A 38 -1.42 -8.55 7.51
CA LYS A 38 -1.62 -8.33 8.95
C LYS A 38 -2.29 -7.00 9.26
N LEU A 39 -1.92 -5.94 8.55
CA LEU A 39 -2.51 -4.61 8.76
C LEU A 39 -3.87 -4.49 8.05
N ALA A 40 -4.01 -5.08 6.87
CA ALA A 40 -5.26 -5.13 6.13
C ALA A 40 -6.38 -5.87 6.88
N GLU A 41 -6.07 -6.97 7.57
CA GLU A 41 -7.02 -7.71 8.41
C GLU A 41 -7.58 -6.85 9.55
N LYS A 42 -6.74 -6.00 10.15
CA LYS A 42 -7.18 -5.07 11.21
C LYS A 42 -8.07 -3.95 10.68
N LEU A 43 -7.78 -3.45 9.49
CA LEU A 43 -8.48 -2.31 8.88
C LEU A 43 -9.70 -2.73 8.06
N GLY A 44 -9.86 -4.03 7.80
CA GLY A 44 -10.90 -4.62 6.97
C GLY A 44 -10.65 -4.40 5.49
N TYR A 45 -10.36 -5.47 4.75
CA TYR A 45 -10.09 -5.43 3.31
C TYR A 45 -11.06 -6.31 2.52
N THR A 46 -11.20 -6.02 1.23
CA THR A 46 -11.98 -6.85 0.30
C THR A 46 -11.05 -7.89 -0.32
N ALA A 47 -11.24 -9.16 0.04
CA ALA A 47 -10.52 -10.25 -0.58
C ALA A 47 -10.94 -10.44 -2.04
N TYR A 48 -10.00 -10.82 -2.90
CA TYR A 48 -10.32 -11.26 -4.25
C TYR A 48 -10.72 -12.74 -4.25
N ASP A 49 -11.60 -13.13 -5.18
CA ASP A 49 -11.97 -14.53 -5.39
C ASP A 49 -10.74 -15.40 -5.70
N GLN A 50 -9.77 -14.84 -6.43
CA GLN A 50 -8.48 -15.45 -6.71
C GLN A 50 -7.34 -14.42 -6.55
N PRO A 51 -6.22 -14.81 -5.92
CA PRO A 51 -5.03 -13.96 -5.85
C PRO A 51 -4.50 -13.60 -7.24
N LYS A 52 -4.05 -12.36 -7.41
CA LYS A 52 -3.42 -11.86 -8.64
C LYS A 52 -1.90 -11.88 -8.46
N ALA A 53 -1.21 -12.66 -9.29
CA ALA A 53 0.25 -12.69 -9.30
C ALA A 53 0.83 -11.47 -10.03
N VAL A 54 1.77 -10.79 -9.39
CA VAL A 54 2.51 -9.66 -9.98
C VAL A 54 3.99 -10.01 -10.06
N LEU A 55 4.58 -9.79 -11.23
CA LEU A 55 6.01 -9.98 -11.44
C LEU A 55 6.79 -8.92 -10.68
N LEU A 56 7.79 -9.37 -9.92
CA LEU A 56 8.72 -8.47 -9.24
C LEU A 56 9.89 -8.12 -10.16
N ALA A 57 10.61 -7.05 -9.83
CA ALA A 57 11.83 -6.66 -10.53
C ALA A 57 12.98 -7.67 -10.39
N VAL A 58 12.81 -8.71 -9.56
CA VAL A 58 13.71 -9.86 -9.45
C VAL A 58 13.20 -10.98 -10.35
N ARG A 59 14.07 -11.48 -11.23
CA ARG A 59 13.78 -12.58 -12.16
C ARG A 59 13.12 -13.75 -11.42
N ASP A 60 12.04 -14.27 -11.99
CA ASP A 60 11.27 -15.42 -11.51
C ASP A 60 10.64 -15.28 -10.11
N LYS A 61 10.67 -14.08 -9.50
CA LYS A 61 9.91 -13.80 -8.27
C LYS A 61 8.56 -13.17 -8.56
N ARG A 62 7.56 -13.61 -7.79
CA ARG A 62 6.19 -13.11 -7.85
C ARG A 62 5.75 -12.67 -6.47
N ALA A 63 4.93 -11.63 -6.42
CA ALA A 63 4.10 -11.32 -5.27
C ALA A 63 2.65 -11.71 -5.57
N GLU A 64 1.91 -12.12 -4.55
CA GLU A 64 0.47 -12.36 -4.64
C GLU A 64 -0.28 -11.20 -4.01
N ILE A 65 -1.10 -10.53 -4.82
CA ILE A 65 -2.09 -9.56 -4.34
C ILE A 65 -3.39 -10.32 -4.11
N ILE A 66 -3.85 -10.36 -2.86
CA ILE A 66 -4.97 -11.22 -2.43
C ILE A 66 -6.27 -10.44 -2.19
N GLY A 67 -6.23 -9.12 -2.36
CA GLY A 67 -7.37 -8.24 -2.15
C GLY A 67 -6.97 -6.78 -2.22
N GLU A 68 -7.89 -5.91 -1.83
CA GLU A 68 -7.70 -4.47 -1.80
C GLU A 68 -8.28 -3.82 -0.55
N LEU A 69 -7.64 -2.74 -0.13
CA LEU A 69 -8.08 -1.88 0.97
C LEU A 69 -8.15 -0.44 0.47
N VAL A 70 -9.28 0.23 0.73
CA VAL A 70 -9.40 1.67 0.53
C VAL A 70 -9.19 2.36 1.88
N ALA A 71 -8.19 3.23 1.96
CA ALA A 71 -7.90 3.97 3.19
C ALA A 71 -7.48 5.41 2.91
N ARG A 72 -7.88 6.32 3.80
CA ARG A 72 -7.30 7.66 3.92
C ARG A 72 -5.95 7.56 4.58
N VAL A 73 -5.02 8.41 4.15
CA VAL A 73 -3.63 8.40 4.63
C VAL A 73 -3.32 9.76 5.24
N ILE A 74 -2.86 9.76 6.48
CA ILE A 74 -2.46 10.96 7.20
C ILE A 74 -0.96 10.88 7.47
N VAL A 75 -0.22 11.89 7.02
CA VAL A 75 1.23 11.99 7.16
C VAL A 75 1.54 13.28 7.90
N LEU A 76 2.25 13.20 9.02
CA LEU A 76 2.57 14.37 9.87
C LEU A 76 1.34 15.21 10.26
N GLY A 77 0.18 14.57 10.46
CA GLY A 77 -1.09 15.25 10.77
C GLY A 77 -1.83 15.84 9.56
N TYR A 78 -1.25 15.75 8.35
CA TYR A 78 -1.89 16.19 7.12
C TYR A 78 -2.52 15.00 6.38
N GLU A 79 -3.83 15.05 6.17
CA GLU A 79 -4.54 14.07 5.35
C GLU A 79 -4.23 14.29 3.87
N LEU A 80 -3.85 13.22 3.16
CA LEU A 80 -3.68 13.26 1.72
C LEU A 80 -5.06 13.41 1.05
N PRO A 81 -5.18 14.23 -0.01
CA PRO A 81 -6.48 14.67 -0.54
C PRO A 81 -7.35 13.57 -1.15
N LEU A 82 -6.79 12.41 -1.49
CA LEU A 82 -7.52 11.28 -2.05
C LEU A 82 -7.31 10.02 -1.21
N SER A 83 -8.38 9.23 -1.12
CA SER A 83 -8.28 7.87 -0.59
C SER A 83 -7.37 7.03 -1.47
N HIS A 84 -6.49 6.27 -0.83
CA HIS A 84 -5.57 5.37 -1.51
C HIS A 84 -6.19 3.98 -1.59
N VAL A 85 -6.05 3.37 -2.77
CA VAL A 85 -6.32 1.94 -2.94
C VAL A 85 -5.01 1.20 -2.76
N PHE A 86 -4.96 0.32 -1.77
CA PHE A 86 -3.82 -0.52 -1.47
C PHE A 86 -4.07 -1.94 -1.97
N GLY A 87 -3.12 -2.51 -2.71
CA GLY A 87 -3.09 -3.96 -2.92
C GLY A 87 -2.64 -4.68 -1.65
N VAL A 88 -3.39 -5.69 -1.21
CA VAL A 88 -3.05 -6.48 -0.02
C VAL A 88 -2.08 -7.59 -0.41
N VAL A 89 -0.90 -7.63 0.21
CA VAL A 89 0.16 -8.59 -0.09
C VAL A 89 0.54 -9.39 1.16
N LYS A 90 0.53 -10.73 1.05
CA LYS A 90 0.80 -11.64 2.18
C LYS A 90 2.19 -11.46 2.80
N ALA A 91 3.21 -11.39 1.95
CA ALA A 91 4.62 -11.36 2.35
C ALA A 91 5.27 -9.99 2.05
N LEU A 92 4.56 -8.90 2.35
CA LEU A 92 5.11 -7.55 2.20
C LEU A 92 6.20 -7.32 3.26
N SER A 93 7.36 -6.81 2.85
CA SER A 93 8.51 -6.59 3.76
C SER A 93 8.34 -5.37 4.68
N HIS A 94 7.36 -4.51 4.37
CA HIS A 94 7.00 -3.33 5.15
C HIS A 94 5.50 -3.40 5.44
N ASP A 95 5.03 -2.69 6.46
CA ASP A 95 3.60 -2.63 6.75
C ASP A 95 2.83 -1.94 5.62
N VAL A 96 3.41 -0.85 5.07
CA VAL A 96 2.82 -0.07 3.99
C VAL A 96 3.90 0.34 2.98
N ILE A 97 3.58 0.26 1.69
CA ILE A 97 4.32 0.94 0.62
C ILE A 97 3.38 1.97 0.00
N ILE A 98 3.83 3.23 -0.05
CA ILE A 98 3.11 4.32 -0.73
C ILE A 98 3.85 4.59 -2.04
N GLY A 99 3.20 4.24 -3.14
CA GLY A 99 3.67 4.54 -4.48
C GLY A 99 3.36 5.97 -4.92
N SER A 100 4.00 6.40 -6.01
CA SER A 100 3.78 7.71 -6.63
C SER A 100 2.53 7.79 -7.50
N GLY A 101 1.91 6.65 -7.82
CA GLY A 101 0.76 6.60 -8.71
C GLY A 101 -0.51 7.15 -8.07
N HIS A 102 -0.96 8.31 -8.56
CA HIS A 102 -2.28 8.84 -8.25
C HIS A 102 -3.36 7.95 -8.90
N ASN A 103 -4.36 7.54 -8.11
CA ASN A 103 -5.64 7.11 -8.68
C ASN A 103 -6.22 8.32 -9.41
N ARG A 104 -6.06 8.37 -10.74
CA ARG A 104 -6.67 9.42 -11.56
C ARG A 104 -8.18 9.38 -11.30
N ALA A 105 -8.71 10.45 -10.71
CA ALA A 105 -10.10 10.79 -10.90
C ALA A 105 -10.30 10.95 -12.42
N ILE A 106 -11.25 10.18 -12.94
CA ILE A 106 -11.78 10.37 -14.29
C ILE A 106 -12.43 11.75 -14.35
#